data_AF-A0A388PWH4-F1
#
_entry.id   AF-A0A388PWH4-F1
#
_cell.length_a   1.000
_cell.length_b   1.000
_cell.length_c   1.000
_cell.angle_alpha   90.00
_cell.angle_beta   90.00
_cell.angle_gamma   90.00
#
_symmetry.space_group_name_H-M   'P 1'
#
loop_
_entity.id
_entity.type
_entity.pdbx_description
1 polymer ?
#
loop_
_entity_poly.entity_id
_entity_poly.type
_entity_poly.pdbx_seq_one_letter_code
_entity_poly.pdbx_strand_id
1 'polypeptide(L)'
;MKYSKSKDIQIEVENLDQFKKFIELGFRNILLDNFNIKDLKKAVLLNKNIATLEASGNITLKNVKKIALTGVNRISLGALTKNIKAIDLSMKIETFKSL
;
A
#
# COMPACT_ATOMS: atom_id res chain seq x y z
N MET A 1 2.09 -10.69 27.38
CA MET A 1 2.72 -11.09 26.10
C MET A 1 3.32 -9.87 25.44
N LYS A 2 4.65 -9.82 25.29
CA LYS A 2 5.37 -8.72 24.60
C LYS A 2 5.38 -9.05 23.11
N TYR A 3 4.37 -8.60 22.35
CA TYR A 3 4.44 -8.70 20.89
C TYR A 3 5.70 -7.97 20.42
N SER A 4 6.55 -8.68 19.69
CA SER A 4 7.86 -8.22 19.23
C SER A 4 7.73 -6.86 18.56
N LYS A 5 8.49 -5.86 19.02
CA LYS A 5 8.65 -4.54 18.38
C LYS A 5 9.47 -4.64 17.07
N SER A 6 9.42 -5.75 16.36
CA SER A 6 10.07 -5.84 15.05
C SER A 6 9.25 -5.09 14.02
N LYS A 7 9.91 -4.24 13.23
CA LYS A 7 9.31 -3.56 12.07
C LYS A 7 8.86 -4.54 10.97
N ASP A 8 9.27 -5.80 11.07
CA ASP A 8 9.04 -6.83 10.06
C ASP A 8 7.64 -7.46 10.14
N ILE A 9 6.95 -7.33 11.28
CA ILE A 9 5.63 -7.93 11.46
C ILE A 9 4.57 -6.90 11.11
N GLN A 10 3.89 -7.12 9.98
CA GLN A 10 2.70 -6.39 9.57
C GLN A 10 1.46 -7.17 9.96
N ILE A 11 0.47 -6.49 10.54
CA ILE A 11 -0.85 -7.08 10.79
C ILE A 11 -1.86 -6.51 9.80
N GLU A 12 -2.73 -7.37 9.30
CA GLU A 12 -3.84 -6.99 8.43
C GLU A 12 -5.13 -6.86 9.24
N VAL A 13 -5.91 -5.83 8.93
CA VAL A 13 -7.22 -5.57 9.55
C VAL A 13 -8.23 -5.22 8.47
N GLU A 14 -9.47 -5.65 8.68
CA GLU A 14 -10.58 -5.49 7.73
C GLU A 14 -11.58 -4.41 8.16
N ASN A 15 -11.47 -3.91 9.40
CA ASN A 15 -12.35 -2.86 9.92
C ASN A 15 -11.72 -2.02 11.03
N LEU A 16 -12.36 -0.89 11.34
CA LEU A 16 -11.87 0.08 12.33
C LEU A 16 -11.80 -0.46 13.76
N ASP A 17 -12.59 -1.47 14.11
CA ASP A 17 -12.60 -1.99 15.47
C ASP A 17 -11.41 -2.93 15.71
N GLN A 18 -11.08 -3.77 14.72
CA GLN A 18 -9.81 -4.50 14.70
C GLN A 18 -8.62 -3.53 14.73
N PHE A 19 -8.66 -2.48 13.90
CA PHE A 19 -7.62 -1.46 13.86
C PHE A 19 -7.34 -0.84 15.23
N LYS A 20 -8.39 -0.37 15.93
CA LYS A 20 -8.26 0.20 17.29
C LYS A 20 -7.63 -0.80 18.25
N LYS A 21 -8.14 -2.04 18.27
CA LYS A 21 -7.63 -3.11 19.14
C LYS A 21 -6.13 -3.35 18.92
N PHE A 22 -5.69 -3.48 17.67
CA PHE A 22 -4.27 -3.75 17.40
C PHE A 22 -3.36 -2.54 17.68
N ILE A 23 -3.84 -1.32 17.46
CA ILE A 23 -3.10 -0.12 17.87
C ILE A 23 -2.87 -0.09 19.39
N GLU A 24 -3.92 -0.37 20.17
CA GLU A 24 -3.87 -0.41 21.64
C GLU A 24 -2.93 -1.51 22.15
N LEU A 25 -2.89 -2.66 21.47
CA LEU A 25 -1.97 -3.76 21.75
C LEU A 25 -0.51 -3.47 21.39
N GLY A 26 -0.22 -2.31 20.79
CA GLY A 26 1.16 -1.90 20.53
C GLY A 26 1.66 -2.20 19.12
N PHE A 27 0.81 -2.63 18.18
CA PHE A 27 1.23 -2.87 16.80
C PHE A 27 1.50 -1.56 16.07
N ARG A 28 2.52 -1.56 15.20
CA ARG A 28 3.06 -0.34 14.56
C ARG A 28 3.19 -0.43 13.05
N ASN A 29 2.93 -1.58 12.44
CA ASN A 29 2.88 -1.77 10.99
C ASN A 29 1.54 -2.44 10.65
N ILE A 30 0.62 -1.71 10.04
CA ILE A 30 -0.78 -2.14 9.89
C ILE A 30 -1.24 -1.96 8.44
N LEU A 31 -1.74 -3.05 7.85
CA LEU A 31 -2.40 -3.08 6.55
C LEU A 31 -3.92 -2.95 6.75
N LEU A 32 -4.52 -1.98 6.08
CA LEU A 32 -5.96 -1.71 6.06
C LEU A 32 -6.53 -2.34 4.78
N ASP A 33 -7.12 -3.55 4.89
CA ASP A 33 -7.62 -4.27 3.72
C ASP A 33 -9.02 -3.83 3.33
N ASN A 34 -9.17 -3.41 2.07
CA ASN A 34 -10.45 -3.02 1.45
C ASN A 34 -11.23 -1.91 2.20
N PHE A 35 -10.54 -1.07 2.97
CA PHE A 35 -11.18 0.10 3.60
C PHE A 35 -11.67 1.09 2.54
N ASN A 36 -12.90 1.59 2.72
CA ASN A 36 -13.37 2.72 1.94
C ASN A 36 -12.67 4.03 2.37
N ILE A 37 -12.76 5.08 1.54
CA ILE A 37 -12.10 6.38 1.79
C ILE A 37 -12.49 7.00 3.14
N LYS A 38 -13.75 6.86 3.58
CA LYS A 38 -14.23 7.42 4.85
C LYS A 38 -13.54 6.73 6.03
N ASP A 39 -13.39 5.42 5.96
CA ASP A 39 -12.77 4.64 7.03
C ASP A 39 -11.25 4.77 7.01
N LEU A 40 -10.61 4.88 5.84
CA LEU A 40 -9.18 5.24 5.74
C LEU A 40 -8.88 6.57 6.45
N LYS A 41 -9.67 7.61 6.21
CA LYS A 41 -9.51 8.91 6.88
C LYS A 41 -9.68 8.78 8.40
N LYS A 42 -10.67 8.02 8.86
CA LYS A 42 -10.85 7.77 10.30
C LYS A 42 -9.66 7.00 10.88
N ALA A 43 -9.15 5.99 10.19
CA ALA A 43 -7.99 5.22 10.64
C ALA A 43 -6.75 6.11 10.77
N VAL A 44 -6.48 6.98 9.79
CA VAL A 44 -5.38 7.96 9.83
C VAL A 44 -5.54 8.93 11.02
N LEU A 45 -6.75 9.46 11.25
CA LEU A 45 -7.04 10.33 12.40
C LEU A 45 -6.82 9.61 13.75
N LEU A 46 -7.29 8.38 13.88
CA LEU A 46 -7.13 7.56 15.08
C LEU A 46 -5.67 7.17 15.32
N ASN A 47 -4.90 6.98 14.25
CA ASN A 47 -3.49 6.58 14.31
C ASN A 47 -2.61 7.61 15.01
N LYS A 48 -2.88 8.91 14.86
CA LYS A 48 -2.03 9.98 15.41
C LYS A 48 -0.53 9.78 15.12
N ASN A 49 -0.22 9.25 13.92
CA ASN A 49 1.14 8.93 13.46
C ASN A 49 1.93 7.93 14.32
N ILE A 50 1.29 7.09 15.14
CA ILE A 50 2.01 6.10 15.96
C ILE A 50 2.38 4.83 15.18
N ALA A 51 1.56 4.41 14.22
CA ALA A 51 1.81 3.26 13.35
C ALA A 51 2.01 3.70 11.90
N THR A 52 2.75 2.89 11.14
CA THR A 52 2.80 2.97 9.69
C THR A 52 1.56 2.28 9.11
N LEU A 53 0.78 3.01 8.32
CA LEU A 53 -0.44 2.52 7.70
C LEU A 53 -0.24 2.26 6.22
N GLU A 54 -0.74 1.12 5.78
CA GLU A 54 -0.75 0.72 4.39
C GLU A 54 -2.19 0.43 3.94
N ALA A 55 -2.63 1.04 2.84
CA ALA A 55 -3.91 0.69 2.22
C ALA A 55 -3.70 -0.41 1.17
N SER A 56 -4.55 -1.43 1.19
CA SER A 56 -4.57 -2.51 0.20
C SER A 56 -6.01 -2.87 -0.20
N GLY A 57 -6.14 -3.65 -1.27
CA GLY A 57 -7.42 -4.16 -1.74
C GLY A 57 -8.13 -3.25 -2.76
N ASN A 58 -8.46 -3.82 -3.93
CA ASN A 58 -9.25 -3.16 -5.00
C ASN A 58 -8.73 -1.76 -5.43
N ILE A 59 -7.42 -1.56 -5.35
CA ILE A 59 -6.77 -0.30 -5.72
C ILE A 59 -6.45 -0.28 -7.23
N THR A 60 -6.78 0.83 -7.88
CA THR A 60 -6.61 1.06 -9.31
C THR A 60 -5.96 2.43 -9.55
N LEU A 61 -5.40 2.65 -10.75
CA LEU A 61 -4.88 3.98 -11.13
C LEU A 61 -5.92 5.11 -11.04
N LYS A 62 -7.21 4.77 -11.15
CA LYS A 62 -8.31 5.75 -11.04
C LYS A 62 -8.58 6.20 -9.60
N ASN A 63 -8.36 5.33 -8.61
CA ASN A 63 -8.68 5.61 -7.20
C ASN A 63 -7.45 5.86 -6.31
N VAL A 64 -6.24 5.46 -6.75
CA VAL A 64 -5.00 5.56 -5.95
C VAL A 64 -4.74 6.97 -5.43
N LYS A 65 -5.01 8.01 -6.23
CA LYS A 65 -4.85 9.41 -5.79
C LYS A 65 -5.77 9.75 -4.62
N LYS A 66 -7.03 9.30 -4.64
CA LYS A 66 -7.99 9.55 -3.55
C LYS A 66 -7.56 8.84 -2.27
N ILE A 67 -7.00 7.63 -2.40
CA ILE A 67 -6.46 6.86 -1.28
C ILE A 67 -5.23 7.56 -0.70
N ALA A 68 -4.28 7.99 -1.54
CA ALA A 68 -3.09 8.71 -1.09
C ALA A 68 -3.43 9.99 -0.30
N LEU A 69 -4.42 10.75 -0.77
CA LEU A 69 -4.90 11.95 -0.09
C LEU A 69 -5.58 11.69 1.27
N THR A 70 -5.82 10.44 1.66
CA THR A 70 -6.32 10.12 3.02
C THR A 70 -5.24 10.28 4.09
N GLY A 71 -3.95 10.23 3.71
CA GLY A 71 -2.81 10.33 4.63
C GLY A 71 -2.21 9.00 5.06
N VAL A 72 -2.56 7.87 4.42
CA VAL A 72 -1.85 6.60 4.60
C VAL A 72 -0.39 6.71 4.15
N ASN A 73 0.52 5.97 4.79
CA ASN A 73 1.95 6.05 4.50
C ASN A 73 2.33 5.29 3.22
N ARG A 74 1.65 4.16 2.98
CA ARG A 74 1.90 3.28 1.83
C ARG A 74 0.60 2.84 1.18
N ILE A 75 0.71 2.46 -0.09
CA ILE A 75 -0.38 1.86 -0.85
C ILE A 75 0.17 0.66 -1.61
N SER A 76 -0.45 -0.50 -1.44
CA SER A 76 -0.10 -1.71 -2.17
C SER A 76 -1.04 -1.91 -3.35
N LEU A 77 -0.46 -2.05 -4.55
CA LEU A 77 -1.18 -2.24 -5.81
C LEU A 77 -0.71 -3.51 -6.51
N GLY A 78 -1.49 -4.59 -6.42
CA GLY A 78 -1.22 -5.82 -7.16
C GLY A 78 -1.21 -5.64 -8.69
N ALA A 79 -1.88 -4.61 -9.20
CA ALA A 79 -1.91 -4.29 -10.62
C ALA A 79 -0.52 -4.00 -11.23
N LEU A 80 0.45 -3.55 -10.42
CA LEU A 80 1.80 -3.24 -10.90
C LEU A 80 2.56 -4.48 -11.38
N THR A 81 2.26 -5.65 -10.81
CA THR A 81 2.96 -6.90 -11.11
C THR A 81 2.07 -7.94 -11.79
N LYS A 82 0.76 -7.95 -11.49
CA LYS A 82 -0.20 -8.89 -12.09
C LYS A 82 -0.61 -8.53 -13.51
N ASN A 83 -0.66 -7.23 -13.83
CA ASN A 83 -1.13 -6.74 -15.12
C ASN A 83 0.03 -6.03 -15.85
N ILE A 84 0.77 -6.79 -16.66
CA ILE A 84 1.95 -6.27 -17.36
C ILE A 84 1.54 -5.75 -18.73
N LYS A 85 1.80 -4.46 -18.99
CA LYS A 85 1.84 -3.91 -20.35
C LYS A 85 3.31 -3.76 -20.74
N ALA A 86 3.79 -4.66 -21.60
CA ALA A 86 5.15 -4.58 -22.11
C ALA A 86 5.36 -3.25 -22.84
N ILE A 87 6.53 -2.65 -22.63
CA ILE A 87 6.98 -1.51 -23.43
C ILE A 87 7.37 -2.08 -24.80
N ASP A 88 6.89 -1.45 -25.86
CA ASP A 88 7.28 -1.81 -27.23
C ASP A 88 8.68 -1.25 -27.50
N LEU A 89 9.65 -2.13 -27.71
CA LEU A 89 11.05 -1.79 -27.91
C LEU A 89 11.50 -2.34 -29.26
N SER A 90 12.17 -1.50 -30.05
CA SER A 90 12.81 -1.91 -31.31
C SER A 90 14.28 -1.52 -31.30
N MET A 91 15.10 -2.34 -31.95
CA MET A 91 16.53 -2.11 -32.11
C MET A 91 16.83 -2.03 -33.60
N LYS A 92 17.33 -0.88 -34.06
CA LYS A 92 17.80 -0.70 -35.43
C LYS A 92 19.32 -0.88 -35.45
N ILE A 93 19.78 -1.84 -36.24
CA ILE A 93 21.22 -2.11 -36.43
C ILE A 93 21.64 -1.47 -37.75
N GLU A 94 22.69 -0.65 -37.72
CA GLU A 94 23.32 -0.10 -38.91
C GLU A 94 24.66 -0.80 -39.14
N THR A 95 24.83 -1.40 -40.31
CA THR A 95 26.10 -2.03 -40.71
C THR A 95 26.88 -1.09 -41.62
N PHE A 96 28.18 -0.95 -41.36
CA PHE A 96 29.09 -0.23 -42.24
C PHE A 96 29.45 -1.14 -43.42
N LYS A 97 29.31 -0.65 -44.65
CA LYS A 97 29.88 -1.34 -45.83
C LYS A 97 31.40 -1.17 -45.79
N SER A 98 32.14 -2.28 -45.84
CA SER A 98 33.58 -2.25 -46.12
C SER A 98 33.80 -1.77 -47.56
N LEU A 99 34.70 -0.80 -47.72
CA LEU A 99 35.24 -0.34 -49.01
C LEU A 99 35.98 -1.47 -49.73
#